data_AF-A0A956C1P3-F1
#
_entry.id   AF-A0A956C1P3-F1
#
_cell.length_a   1.000
_cell.length_b   1.000
_cell.length_c   1.000
_cell.angle_alpha   90.00
_cell.angle_beta   90.00
_cell.angle_gamma   90.00
#
_symmetry.space_group_name_H-M   'P 1'
#
loop_
_entity.id
_entity.type
_entity.pdbx_description
1 polymer ?
#
loop_
_entity_poly.entity_id
_entity_poly.type
_entity_poly.pdbx_seq_one_letter_code
_entity_poly.pdbx_strand_id
1 'polypeptide(L)'
;MGKKKAKAPASKVNGAAAHGNVTESSPPPAPDAEARAPSVAPKAASPSVAPKSKKKKSAAEVQAELRELTKGADDKPPVDLKKIYLRIAAVVVVGWIIAFILPGWIPKAVAGVATAVAIGVAIWLDRWVKKTMSLKAILGTAETEEGRKAAIAQLDAQFKKNDTQAVLAKAQLQMQDDPRQALATLEAVNLDKEIGPIAGQVRAMRAMIHLTIGEPQEARALADKLDLGKQQEPKTRVMFAAVAAEAWARTGLGQKAVDTLDLFNPEDPEMGEMRAQLWRSRAFAYAATSDTKGVSRALKKLAELNPHLLAMFVGQKKINPLLEREAKQIVMKLGIVPRKMVRQKM
;
A
#
# COMPACT_ATOMS: atom_id res chain seq x y z
N MET A 1 -55.99 26.93 3.90
CA MET A 1 -55.53 28.33 4.06
C MET A 1 -54.23 28.29 4.85
N GLY A 2 -53.07 28.44 4.23
CA GLY A 2 -52.37 29.73 4.17
C GLY A 2 -50.95 29.51 3.62
N LYS A 3 -50.72 29.99 2.39
CA LYS A 3 -49.43 29.96 1.70
C LYS A 3 -48.53 31.05 2.28
N LYS A 4 -47.28 30.73 2.66
CA LYS A 4 -46.20 31.72 2.78
C LYS A 4 -45.12 31.43 1.75
N LYS A 5 -45.11 32.24 0.69
CA LYS A 5 -44.02 32.40 -0.27
C LYS A 5 -42.89 33.18 0.41
N ALA A 6 -41.65 32.69 0.32
CA ALA A 6 -40.46 33.48 0.61
C ALA A 6 -39.70 33.76 -0.69
N LYS A 7 -39.14 34.97 -0.73
CA LYS A 7 -38.82 35.81 -1.88
C LYS A 7 -37.31 35.81 -2.09
N ALA A 8 -36.86 35.59 -3.32
CA ALA A 8 -35.47 35.78 -3.74
C ALA A 8 -35.12 37.28 -3.85
N PRO A 9 -33.87 37.68 -3.61
CA PRO A 9 -33.34 38.94 -4.13
C PRO A 9 -32.51 38.70 -5.40
N ALA A 10 -32.86 39.48 -6.44
CA ALA A 10 -32.04 39.75 -7.61
C ALA A 10 -31.18 41.01 -7.37
N SER A 11 -30.28 41.29 -8.35
CA SER A 11 -29.42 42.48 -8.55
C SER A 11 -27.94 42.17 -8.30
N LYS A 12 -26.96 42.49 -9.16
CA LYS A 12 -26.93 43.49 -10.22
C LYS A 12 -25.83 43.15 -11.24
N VAL A 13 -26.12 43.50 -12.48
CA VAL A 13 -25.26 43.55 -13.66
C VAL A 13 -24.19 44.63 -13.50
N ASN A 14 -22.99 44.39 -14.00
CA ASN A 14 -22.15 45.41 -14.65
C ASN A 14 -21.20 44.71 -15.64
N GLY A 15 -21.38 45.01 -16.92
CA GLY A 15 -20.40 44.72 -17.96
C GLY A 15 -19.47 45.90 -18.20
N ALA A 16 -18.35 45.65 -18.85
CA ALA A 16 -17.74 46.54 -19.83
C ALA A 16 -16.62 45.79 -20.56
N ALA A 17 -16.73 45.77 -21.87
CA ALA A 17 -15.71 45.33 -22.81
C ALA A 17 -14.64 46.41 -22.99
N ALA A 18 -13.42 46.01 -23.35
CA ALA A 18 -12.51 46.85 -24.13
C ALA A 18 -11.59 45.96 -24.99
N HIS A 19 -11.72 46.15 -26.30
CA HIS A 19 -10.80 45.70 -27.34
C HIS A 19 -9.46 46.45 -27.23
N GLY A 20 -8.37 45.77 -27.58
CA GLY A 20 -7.06 46.37 -27.85
C GLY A 20 -6.26 45.44 -28.76
N ASN A 21 -5.93 45.94 -29.95
CA ASN A 21 -5.38 45.24 -31.11
C ASN A 21 -3.84 45.38 -31.16
N VAL A 22 -3.18 44.36 -31.72
CA VAL A 22 -1.90 44.35 -32.51
C VAL A 22 -0.67 45.09 -31.96
N THR A 23 0.43 44.35 -31.79
CA THR A 23 1.68 44.63 -32.53
C THR A 23 2.67 43.47 -32.47
N GLU A 24 3.15 43.15 -33.67
CA GLU A 24 4.24 42.29 -34.07
C GLU A 24 5.58 43.02 -33.82
N SER A 25 6.56 42.36 -33.18
CA SER A 25 7.97 42.77 -33.31
C SER A 25 8.93 41.62 -32.93
N SER A 26 9.75 41.27 -33.91
CA SER A 26 10.85 40.32 -33.99
C SER A 26 11.89 40.33 -32.84
N PRO A 27 12.72 39.26 -32.72
CA PRO A 27 13.66 39.08 -31.62
C PRO A 27 15.00 39.82 -31.84
N PRO A 28 15.74 40.19 -30.78
CA PRO A 28 17.11 40.67 -30.90
C PRO A 28 18.14 39.53 -30.83
N PRO A 29 19.38 39.78 -31.29
CA PRO A 29 20.28 38.79 -31.88
C PRO A 29 21.28 38.17 -30.89
N ALA A 30 21.87 37.05 -31.31
CA ALA A 30 23.14 36.56 -30.76
C ALA A 30 24.30 37.47 -31.18
N PRO A 31 25.34 37.59 -30.34
CA PRO A 31 26.69 37.85 -30.83
C PRO A 31 27.65 36.70 -30.52
N ASP A 32 28.48 36.44 -31.52
CA ASP A 32 29.54 35.46 -31.60
C ASP A 32 30.77 35.78 -30.74
N ALA A 33 31.49 34.68 -30.44
CA ALA A 33 32.95 34.50 -30.50
C ALA A 33 33.94 35.19 -29.53
N GLU A 34 34.83 34.31 -29.06
CA GLU A 34 36.27 34.49 -28.75
C GLU A 34 36.72 35.37 -27.58
N ALA A 35 37.29 34.73 -26.55
CA ALA A 35 38.75 34.71 -26.35
C ALA A 35 39.18 33.94 -25.07
N ARG A 36 40.02 32.94 -25.30
CA ARG A 36 41.23 32.51 -24.54
C ARG A 36 41.24 32.48 -23.00
N ALA A 37 41.52 31.27 -22.50
CA ALA A 37 41.97 30.92 -21.15
C ALA A 37 43.25 31.66 -20.69
N PRO A 38 43.53 31.58 -19.38
CA PRO A 38 44.77 30.88 -19.01
C PRO A 38 44.57 29.76 -17.98
N SER A 39 45.32 28.70 -18.26
CA SER A 39 45.72 27.57 -17.44
C SER A 39 45.98 27.86 -15.95
N VAL A 40 45.34 27.08 -15.07
CA VAL A 40 45.85 26.79 -13.73
C VAL A 40 45.85 25.28 -13.54
N ALA A 41 47.03 24.76 -13.19
CA ALA A 41 47.38 23.36 -13.06
C ALA A 41 46.55 22.58 -11.99
N PRO A 42 46.40 21.25 -12.16
CA PRO A 42 45.59 20.42 -11.28
C PRO A 42 46.30 20.12 -9.95
N LYS A 43 45.61 20.38 -8.84
CA LYS A 43 46.03 19.96 -7.50
C LYS A 43 45.85 18.45 -7.35
N ALA A 44 46.91 17.81 -6.85
CA ALA A 44 47.10 16.38 -6.72
C ALA A 44 45.88 15.60 -6.18
N ALA A 45 45.54 14.53 -6.88
CA ALA A 45 44.61 13.51 -6.43
C ALA A 45 45.21 12.74 -5.25
N SER A 46 44.54 12.80 -4.09
CA SER A 46 44.70 11.78 -3.05
C SER A 46 44.04 10.48 -3.50
N PRO A 47 44.60 9.31 -3.17
CA PRO A 47 44.08 8.02 -3.65
C PRO A 47 42.69 7.75 -3.09
N SER A 48 41.71 7.72 -4.00
CA SER A 48 40.36 7.24 -3.75
C SER A 48 40.42 5.77 -3.33
N VAL A 49 40.13 5.50 -2.06
CA VAL A 49 39.84 4.15 -1.57
C VAL A 49 38.57 3.69 -2.27
N ALA A 50 38.72 2.78 -3.23
CA ALA A 50 37.61 2.15 -3.93
C ALA A 50 36.60 1.58 -2.91
N PRO A 51 35.30 1.91 -3.01
CA PRO A 51 34.30 1.26 -2.18
C PRO A 51 34.24 -0.21 -2.62
N LYS A 52 34.57 -1.12 -1.70
CA LYS A 52 34.42 -2.57 -1.88
C LYS A 52 33.05 -2.85 -2.51
N SER A 53 33.07 -3.38 -3.74
CA SER A 53 31.88 -3.82 -4.45
C SER A 53 31.16 -4.86 -3.60
N LYS A 54 30.06 -4.47 -2.95
CA LYS A 54 29.09 -5.43 -2.43
C LYS A 54 28.61 -6.23 -3.64
N LYS A 55 28.94 -7.53 -3.69
CA LYS A 55 28.39 -8.47 -4.67
C LYS A 55 26.88 -8.22 -4.75
N LYS A 56 26.38 -7.87 -5.93
CA LYS A 56 24.93 -7.84 -6.19
C LYS A 56 24.44 -9.26 -5.97
N LYS A 57 23.75 -9.51 -4.85
CA LYS A 57 23.09 -10.79 -4.58
C LYS A 57 22.18 -11.10 -5.77
N SER A 58 22.20 -12.34 -6.26
CA SER A 58 21.35 -12.72 -7.38
C SER A 58 19.87 -12.71 -6.97
N ALA A 59 18.93 -12.52 -7.90
CA ALA A 59 17.51 -12.58 -7.59
C ALA A 59 17.12 -13.92 -6.93
N ALA A 60 17.79 -15.02 -7.32
CA ALA A 60 17.62 -16.34 -6.71
C ALA A 60 18.15 -16.39 -5.26
N GLU A 61 19.29 -15.77 -4.97
CA GLU A 61 19.82 -15.65 -3.60
C GLU A 61 18.92 -14.78 -2.71
N VAL A 62 18.40 -13.66 -3.24
CA VAL A 62 17.45 -12.81 -2.51
C VAL A 62 16.13 -13.56 -2.29
N GLN A 63 15.63 -14.30 -3.28
CA GLN A 63 14.46 -15.18 -3.11
C GLN A 63 14.70 -16.25 -2.03
N ALA A 64 15.90 -16.84 -1.99
CA ALA A 64 16.27 -17.83 -0.98
C ALA A 64 16.35 -17.19 0.43
N GLU A 65 16.94 -16.01 0.57
CA GLU A 65 16.99 -15.25 1.82
C GLU A 65 15.59 -14.80 2.26
N LEU A 66 14.74 -14.37 1.33
CA LEU A 66 13.34 -14.05 1.62
C LEU A 66 12.58 -15.28 2.12
N ARG A 67 12.79 -16.45 1.51
CA ARG A 67 12.22 -17.73 1.97
C ARG A 67 12.76 -18.16 3.33
N GLU A 68 14.03 -17.92 3.61
CA GLU A 68 14.62 -18.20 4.93
C GLU A 68 14.02 -17.29 6.01
N LEU A 69 13.83 -16.00 5.70
CA LEU A 69 13.11 -15.08 6.58
C LEU A 69 11.64 -15.47 6.79
N THR A 70 10.99 -16.06 5.78
CA THR A 70 9.64 -16.62 5.90
C THR A 70 9.60 -17.85 6.80
N LYS A 71 10.54 -18.80 6.63
CA LYS A 71 10.60 -20.02 7.44
C LYS A 71 10.77 -19.74 8.94
N GLY A 72 11.47 -18.66 9.30
CA GLY A 72 11.56 -18.20 10.69
C GLY A 72 10.27 -17.58 11.26
N ALA A 73 9.29 -17.27 10.42
CA ALA A 73 8.00 -16.70 10.83
C ALA A 73 6.92 -17.77 11.08
N ASP A 74 7.00 -18.93 10.42
CA ASP A 74 6.07 -20.07 10.61
C ASP A 74 6.22 -20.77 11.97
N ASP A 75 7.38 -20.59 12.62
CA ASP A 75 7.67 -21.14 13.96
C ASP A 75 7.04 -20.35 15.11
N LYS A 76 6.25 -19.31 14.82
CA LYS A 76 5.36 -18.68 15.80
C LYS A 76 4.00 -19.39 15.77
N PRO A 77 3.74 -20.35 16.68
CA PRO A 77 2.41 -20.94 16.79
C PRO A 77 1.37 -19.83 16.95
N PRO A 78 0.12 -20.05 16.48
CA PRO A 78 -0.97 -19.12 16.74
C PRO A 78 -0.96 -18.82 18.22
N VAL A 79 -0.91 -17.52 18.56
CA VAL A 79 -0.69 -16.99 19.91
C VAL A 79 -1.57 -17.75 20.90
N ASP A 80 -1.02 -18.79 21.49
CA ASP A 80 -1.78 -19.76 22.26
C ASP A 80 -1.91 -19.15 23.66
N LEU A 81 -2.91 -18.28 23.81
CA LEU A 81 -3.04 -17.39 24.97
C LEU A 81 -2.96 -18.17 26.28
N LYS A 82 -3.51 -19.38 26.32
CA LYS A 82 -3.41 -20.30 27.47
C LYS A 82 -1.96 -20.66 27.79
N LYS A 83 -1.15 -20.98 26.78
CA LYS A 83 0.29 -21.28 26.96
C LYS A 83 1.07 -20.02 27.35
N ILE A 84 0.72 -18.85 26.84
CA ILE A 84 1.37 -17.59 27.22
C ILE A 84 1.06 -17.25 28.68
N TYR A 85 -0.20 -17.32 29.10
CA TYR A 85 -0.57 -17.13 30.50
C TYR A 85 0.10 -18.16 31.41
N LEU A 86 0.18 -19.44 30.99
CA LEU A 86 0.87 -20.49 31.74
C LEU A 86 2.38 -20.20 31.87
N ARG A 87 3.03 -19.73 30.80
CA ARG A 87 4.46 -19.34 30.83
C ARG A 87 4.70 -18.14 31.73
N ILE A 88 3.86 -17.11 31.65
CA ILE A 88 3.95 -15.92 32.52
C ILE A 88 3.74 -16.34 33.98
N ALA A 89 2.72 -17.14 34.26
CA ALA A 89 2.43 -17.64 35.61
C ALA A 89 3.60 -18.48 36.16
N ALA A 90 4.17 -19.38 35.36
CA ALA A 90 5.32 -20.19 35.75
C ALA A 90 6.55 -19.32 36.09
N VAL A 91 6.86 -18.31 35.26
CA VAL A 91 7.98 -17.39 35.53
C VAL A 91 7.75 -16.57 36.80
N VAL A 92 6.52 -16.10 37.03
CA VAL A 92 6.17 -15.37 38.26
C VAL A 92 6.33 -16.26 39.50
N VAL A 93 5.84 -17.52 39.45
CA VAL A 93 5.97 -18.47 40.55
C VAL A 93 7.43 -18.79 40.85
N VAL A 94 8.25 -19.07 39.83
CA VAL A 94 9.70 -19.30 40.00
C VAL A 94 10.39 -18.07 40.58
N GLY A 95 10.03 -16.87 40.11
CA GLY A 95 10.55 -15.61 40.65
C GLY A 95 10.24 -15.43 42.14
N TRP A 96 9.03 -15.80 42.58
CA TRP A 96 8.67 -15.80 43.99
C TRP A 96 9.42 -16.85 44.81
N ILE A 97 9.59 -18.06 44.29
CA ILE A 97 10.38 -19.12 44.96
C ILE A 97 11.81 -18.63 45.23
N ILE A 98 12.47 -18.03 44.24
CA ILE A 98 13.81 -17.45 44.40
C ILE A 98 13.80 -16.31 45.43
N ALA A 99 12.78 -15.45 45.41
CA ALA A 99 12.65 -14.33 46.35
C ALA A 99 12.43 -14.77 47.81
N PHE A 100 11.89 -15.96 48.06
CA PHE A 100 11.76 -16.54 49.41
C PHE A 100 13.04 -17.23 49.89
N ILE A 101 13.86 -17.78 48.98
CA ILE A 101 15.14 -18.42 49.31
C ILE A 101 16.21 -17.38 49.67
N LEU A 102 16.21 -16.22 49.00
CA LEU A 102 17.19 -15.18 49.27
C LEU A 102 16.82 -14.34 50.50
N PRO A 103 17.75 -14.14 51.46
CA PRO A 103 17.50 -13.29 52.62
C PRO A 103 17.42 -11.81 52.22
N GLY A 104 16.62 -11.03 52.95
CA GLY A 104 16.41 -9.60 52.72
C GLY A 104 15.07 -9.25 52.07
N TRP A 105 14.72 -7.97 52.09
CA TRP A 105 13.43 -7.48 51.59
C TRP A 105 13.47 -7.12 50.09
N ILE A 106 14.66 -6.88 49.54
CA ILE A 106 14.86 -6.46 48.13
C ILE A 106 14.35 -7.51 47.13
N PRO A 107 14.67 -8.82 47.24
CA PRO A 107 14.16 -9.83 46.31
C PRO A 107 12.63 -9.91 46.31
N LYS A 108 11.99 -9.73 47.48
CA LYS A 108 10.53 -9.72 47.64
C LYS A 108 9.90 -8.48 47.00
N ALA A 109 10.54 -7.32 47.14
CA ALA A 109 10.09 -6.10 46.48
C ALA A 109 10.17 -6.23 44.95
N VAL A 110 11.27 -6.79 44.42
CA VAL A 110 11.44 -7.04 42.98
C VAL A 110 10.38 -8.02 42.47
N ALA A 111 10.13 -9.13 43.18
CA ALA A 111 9.08 -10.09 42.83
C ALA A 111 7.68 -9.46 42.86
N GLY A 112 7.40 -8.60 43.84
CA GLY A 112 6.15 -7.84 43.93
C GLY A 112 5.94 -6.91 42.73
N VAL A 113 6.96 -6.13 42.34
CA VAL A 113 6.89 -5.24 41.17
C VAL A 113 6.73 -6.04 39.88
N ALA A 114 7.50 -7.12 39.70
CA ALA A 114 7.39 -7.99 38.53
C ALA A 114 5.98 -8.60 38.40
N THR A 115 5.37 -8.99 39.52
CA THR A 115 3.99 -9.50 39.56
C THR A 115 2.98 -8.43 39.16
N ALA A 116 3.13 -7.21 39.67
CA ALA A 116 2.26 -6.08 39.29
C ALA A 116 2.36 -5.77 37.79
N VAL A 117 3.56 -5.78 37.21
CA VAL A 117 3.79 -5.63 35.77
C VAL A 117 3.12 -6.77 34.99
N ALA A 118 3.26 -8.02 35.44
CA ALA A 118 2.64 -9.18 34.79
C ALA A 118 1.10 -9.08 34.78
N ILE A 119 0.48 -8.64 35.89
CA ILE A 119 -0.96 -8.39 35.96
C ILE A 119 -1.37 -7.27 35.00
N GLY A 120 -0.60 -6.18 34.94
CA GLY A 120 -0.83 -5.08 34.00
C GLY A 120 -0.80 -5.55 32.53
N VAL A 121 0.19 -6.37 32.16
CA VAL A 121 0.28 -6.97 30.82
C VAL A 121 -0.89 -7.92 30.55
N ALA A 122 -1.31 -8.74 31.52
CA ALA A 122 -2.45 -9.64 31.37
C ALA A 122 -3.76 -8.88 31.09
N ILE A 123 -4.04 -7.81 31.84
CA ILE A 123 -5.22 -6.96 31.63
C ILE A 123 -5.15 -6.28 30.24
N TRP A 124 -3.98 -5.79 29.85
CA TRP A 124 -3.78 -5.17 28.54
C TRP A 124 -4.02 -6.19 27.39
N LEU A 125 -3.48 -7.41 27.52
CA LEU A 125 -3.67 -8.49 26.55
C LEU A 125 -5.15 -8.88 26.42
N ASP A 126 -5.87 -9.07 27.53
CA ASP A 126 -7.31 -9.39 27.51
C ASP A 126 -8.12 -8.31 26.77
N ARG A 127 -7.84 -7.03 27.06
CA ARG A 127 -8.49 -5.91 26.35
C ARG A 127 -8.16 -5.92 24.85
N TRP A 128 -6.91 -6.17 24.49
CA TRP A 128 -6.49 -6.22 23.09
C TRP A 128 -7.12 -7.39 22.32
N VAL A 129 -7.22 -8.57 22.94
CA VAL A 129 -7.88 -9.75 22.36
C VAL A 129 -9.37 -9.50 22.15
N LYS A 130 -10.07 -9.00 23.17
CA LYS A 130 -11.51 -8.65 23.07
C LYS A 130 -11.77 -7.64 21.95
N LYS A 131 -10.92 -6.61 21.87
CA LYS A 131 -10.97 -5.62 20.79
C LYS A 131 -10.78 -6.27 19.42
N THR A 132 -9.79 -7.14 19.25
CA THR A 132 -9.54 -7.83 17.98
C THR A 132 -10.68 -8.76 17.60
N MET A 133 -11.28 -9.47 18.57
CA MET A 133 -12.46 -10.30 18.35
C MET A 133 -13.68 -9.47 17.95
N SER A 134 -13.91 -8.32 18.58
CA SER A 134 -15.01 -7.42 18.21
C SER A 134 -14.85 -6.87 16.79
N LEU A 135 -13.64 -6.47 16.38
CA LEU A 135 -13.34 -6.07 15.00
C LEU A 135 -13.63 -7.21 14.02
N LYS A 136 -13.18 -8.43 14.32
CA LYS A 136 -13.45 -9.60 13.47
C LYS A 136 -14.94 -9.92 13.37
N ALA A 137 -15.67 -9.84 14.49
CA ALA A 137 -17.11 -10.07 14.51
C ALA A 137 -17.86 -9.05 13.64
N ILE A 138 -17.48 -7.78 13.73
CA ILE A 138 -18.05 -6.71 12.88
C ILE A 138 -17.77 -6.99 11.40
N LEU A 139 -16.52 -7.29 11.04
CA LEU A 139 -16.13 -7.57 9.66
C LEU A 139 -16.77 -8.84 9.10
N GLY A 140 -17.03 -9.85 9.93
CA GLY A 140 -17.70 -11.08 9.53
C GLY A 140 -19.16 -10.89 9.11
N THR A 141 -19.79 -9.75 9.46
CA THR A 141 -21.16 -9.44 9.01
C THR A 141 -21.21 -8.66 7.69
N ALA A 142 -20.06 -8.28 7.12
CA ALA A 142 -19.97 -7.33 6.02
C ALA A 142 -20.04 -7.95 4.61
N GLU A 143 -20.53 -9.17 4.48
CA GLU A 143 -20.62 -9.90 3.20
C GLU A 143 -21.71 -9.32 2.26
N THR A 144 -22.72 -8.66 2.81
CA THR A 144 -23.79 -7.97 2.06
C THR A 144 -23.61 -6.44 2.11
N GLU A 145 -24.23 -5.72 1.18
CA GLU A 145 -24.21 -4.25 1.18
C GLU A 145 -24.79 -3.67 2.48
N GLU A 146 -25.90 -4.23 2.98
CA GLU A 146 -26.51 -3.84 4.24
C GLU A 146 -25.62 -4.17 5.44
N GLY A 147 -25.06 -5.37 5.47
CA GLY A 147 -24.15 -5.82 6.53
C GLY A 147 -22.89 -4.96 6.61
N ARG A 148 -22.39 -4.49 5.46
CA ARG A 148 -21.27 -3.57 5.39
C ARG A 148 -21.58 -2.18 5.93
N LYS A 149 -22.74 -1.61 5.57
CA LYS A 149 -23.19 -0.31 6.12
C LYS A 149 -23.35 -0.41 7.64
N ALA A 150 -23.93 -1.50 8.13
CA ALA A 150 -24.04 -1.78 9.56
C ALA A 150 -22.66 -1.93 10.23
N ALA A 151 -21.73 -2.63 9.60
CA ALA A 151 -20.37 -2.80 10.09
C ALA A 151 -19.62 -1.46 10.19
N ILE A 152 -19.73 -0.59 9.18
CA ILE A 152 -19.16 0.77 9.22
C ILE A 152 -19.77 1.57 10.38
N ALA A 153 -21.09 1.51 10.58
CA ALA A 153 -21.75 2.19 11.70
C ALA A 153 -21.28 1.65 13.07
N GLN A 154 -21.09 0.34 13.20
CA GLN A 154 -20.55 -0.27 14.42
C GLN A 154 -19.10 0.15 14.66
N LEU A 155 -18.27 0.25 13.61
CA LEU A 155 -16.90 0.75 13.73
C LEU A 155 -16.87 2.20 14.23
N ASP A 156 -17.77 3.06 13.74
CA ASP A 156 -17.87 4.45 14.17
C ASP A 156 -18.39 4.60 15.60
N ALA A 157 -19.27 3.70 16.05
CA ALA A 157 -19.85 3.74 17.40
C ALA A 157 -18.92 3.15 18.47
N GLN A 158 -18.24 2.04 18.16
CA GLN A 158 -17.50 1.25 19.14
C GLN A 158 -16.01 1.62 19.24
N PHE A 159 -15.45 2.27 18.21
CA PHE A 159 -14.03 2.57 18.15
C PHE A 159 -13.78 4.06 18.05
N LYS A 160 -12.64 4.49 18.61
CA LYS A 160 -12.23 5.89 18.54
C LYS A 160 -11.71 6.20 17.13
N LYS A 161 -11.85 7.47 16.70
CA LYS A 161 -11.36 7.92 15.38
C LYS A 161 -9.85 7.77 15.18
N ASN A 162 -9.08 7.69 16.26
CA ASN A 162 -7.63 7.48 16.23
C ASN A 162 -7.23 6.00 16.40
N ASP A 163 -8.20 5.08 16.33
CA ASP A 163 -7.93 3.65 16.38
C ASP A 163 -7.55 3.14 14.99
N THR A 164 -6.27 3.15 14.69
CA THR A 164 -5.76 2.86 13.33
C THR A 164 -6.20 1.50 12.80
N GLN A 165 -6.41 0.50 13.67
CA GLN A 165 -6.94 -0.80 13.24
C GLN A 165 -8.42 -0.71 12.81
N ALA A 166 -9.24 0.04 13.55
CA ALA A 166 -10.64 0.28 13.17
C ALA A 166 -10.73 1.14 11.90
N VAL A 167 -9.83 2.13 11.75
CA VAL A 167 -9.74 2.96 10.54
C VAL A 167 -9.36 2.13 9.32
N LEU A 168 -8.37 1.24 9.44
CA LEU A 168 -7.99 0.30 8.37
C LEU A 168 -9.16 -0.61 7.99
N ALA A 169 -9.83 -1.21 8.99
CA ALA A 169 -10.99 -2.05 8.78
C ALA A 169 -12.14 -1.30 8.07
N LYS A 170 -12.46 -0.09 8.53
CA LYS A 170 -13.48 0.77 7.93
C LYS A 170 -13.14 1.11 6.48
N ALA A 171 -11.89 1.48 6.20
CA ALA A 171 -11.44 1.79 4.86
C ALA A 171 -11.51 0.58 3.93
N GLN A 172 -11.20 -0.64 4.41
CA GLN A 172 -11.36 -1.87 3.63
C GLN A 172 -12.81 -2.13 3.23
N LEU A 173 -13.75 -1.85 4.13
CA LEU A 173 -15.19 -1.92 3.82
C LEU A 173 -15.59 -0.85 2.79
N GLN A 174 -15.20 0.41 3.02
CA GLN A 174 -15.54 1.51 2.13
C GLN A 174 -14.95 1.35 0.72
N MET A 175 -13.79 0.70 0.59
CA MET A 175 -13.08 0.57 -0.69
C MET A 175 -13.90 -0.15 -1.76
N GLN A 176 -14.82 -1.04 -1.39
CA GLN A 176 -15.65 -1.74 -2.38
C GLN A 176 -16.85 -0.91 -2.88
N ASP A 177 -17.23 0.17 -2.18
CA ASP A 177 -18.33 1.06 -2.61
C ASP A 177 -17.81 2.41 -3.14
N ASP A 178 -16.98 3.08 -2.33
CA ASP A 178 -16.39 4.37 -2.65
C ASP A 178 -14.90 4.39 -2.26
N PRO A 179 -14.00 4.16 -3.22
CA PRO A 179 -12.56 4.19 -2.97
C PRO A 179 -12.08 5.57 -2.48
N ARG A 180 -12.74 6.68 -2.84
CA ARG A 180 -12.35 8.01 -2.34
C ARG A 180 -12.76 8.21 -0.89
N GLN A 181 -13.91 7.67 -0.47
CA GLN A 181 -14.29 7.67 0.93
C GLN A 181 -13.29 6.87 1.78
N ALA A 182 -12.87 5.69 1.28
CA ALA A 182 -11.83 4.89 1.93
C ALA A 182 -10.51 5.67 2.07
N LEU A 183 -10.12 6.42 1.04
CA LEU A 183 -8.92 7.27 1.07
C LEU A 183 -9.03 8.34 2.17
N ALA A 184 -10.14 9.07 2.21
CA ALA A 184 -10.37 10.11 3.23
C ALA A 184 -10.32 9.53 4.65
N THR A 185 -10.86 8.33 4.86
CA THR A 185 -10.77 7.60 6.13
C THR A 185 -9.33 7.31 6.51
N LEU A 186 -8.49 6.86 5.56
CA LEU A 186 -7.07 6.58 5.82
C LEU A 186 -6.22 7.82 6.04
N GLU A 187 -6.61 8.94 5.45
CA GLU A 187 -5.93 10.23 5.63
C GLU A 187 -6.12 10.83 7.03
N ALA A 188 -7.14 10.38 7.75
CA ALA A 188 -7.31 10.73 9.17
C ALA A 188 -6.23 10.10 10.08
N VAL A 189 -5.49 9.09 9.60
CA VAL A 189 -4.40 8.47 10.36
C VAL A 189 -3.17 9.36 10.35
N ASN A 190 -2.71 9.75 11.54
CA ASN A 190 -1.44 10.44 11.69
C ASN A 190 -0.28 9.43 11.60
N LEU A 191 0.33 9.32 10.42
CA LEU A 191 1.42 8.37 10.13
C LEU A 191 2.68 8.59 10.98
N ASP A 192 2.90 9.77 11.55
CA ASP A 192 4.08 10.08 12.37
C ASP A 192 3.94 9.57 13.80
N LYS A 193 2.71 9.33 14.25
CA LYS A 193 2.41 8.74 15.57
C LYS A 193 2.29 7.22 15.53
N GLU A 194 2.22 6.65 14.34
CA GLU A 194 2.12 5.20 14.15
C GLU A 194 3.49 4.54 14.13
N ILE A 195 3.54 3.30 14.63
CA ILE A 195 4.75 2.49 14.49
C ILE A 195 5.00 2.16 13.01
N GLY A 196 6.27 2.06 12.62
CA GLY A 196 6.70 1.89 11.22
C GLY A 196 5.90 0.87 10.40
N PRO A 197 5.64 -0.35 10.90
CA PRO A 197 4.84 -1.35 10.17
C PRO A 197 3.40 -0.90 9.87
N ILE A 198 2.71 -0.33 10.87
CA ILE A 198 1.32 0.14 10.71
C ILE A 198 1.28 1.34 9.76
N ALA A 199 2.20 2.30 9.93
CA ALA A 199 2.33 3.42 9.02
C ALA A 199 2.59 2.96 7.58
N GLY A 200 3.42 1.92 7.40
CA GLY A 200 3.65 1.27 6.10
C GLY A 200 2.37 0.69 5.51
N GLN A 201 1.57 -0.03 6.30
CA GLN A 201 0.31 -0.62 5.86
C GLN A 201 -0.69 0.45 5.38
N VAL A 202 -0.84 1.53 6.15
CA VAL A 202 -1.71 2.66 5.77
C VAL A 202 -1.19 3.31 4.48
N ARG A 203 0.12 3.55 4.34
CA ARG A 203 0.71 4.10 3.10
C ARG A 203 0.46 3.18 1.90
N ALA A 204 0.65 1.88 2.06
CA ALA A 204 0.43 0.90 1.00
C ALA A 204 -1.05 0.86 0.58
N MET A 205 -1.98 0.88 1.53
CA MET A 205 -3.41 0.87 1.22
C MET A 205 -3.86 2.17 0.55
N ARG A 206 -3.40 3.33 1.02
CA ARG A 206 -3.64 4.63 0.35
C ARG A 206 -3.09 4.63 -1.09
N ALA A 207 -1.86 4.15 -1.28
CA ALA A 207 -1.25 4.06 -2.60
C ALA A 207 -2.03 3.13 -3.53
N MET A 208 -2.48 1.98 -3.03
CA MET A 208 -3.31 1.03 -3.78
C MET A 208 -4.64 1.65 -4.23
N ILE A 209 -5.28 2.45 -3.37
CA ILE A 209 -6.51 3.17 -3.71
C ILE A 209 -6.24 4.18 -4.83
N HIS A 210 -5.22 5.03 -4.69
CA HIS A 210 -4.81 5.98 -5.73
C HIS A 210 -4.53 5.28 -7.07
N LEU A 211 -3.85 4.14 -7.05
CA LEU A 211 -3.62 3.33 -8.25
C LEU A 211 -4.94 2.88 -8.88
N THR A 212 -5.88 2.42 -8.08
CA THR A 212 -7.20 1.92 -8.53
C THR A 212 -8.03 3.01 -9.19
N ILE A 213 -7.96 4.25 -8.70
CA ILE A 213 -8.70 5.39 -9.26
C ILE A 213 -7.93 6.19 -10.33
N GLY A 214 -6.74 5.74 -10.72
CA GLY A 214 -5.99 6.35 -11.84
C GLY A 214 -5.11 7.56 -11.46
N GLU A 215 -4.65 7.62 -10.21
CA GLU A 215 -3.83 8.69 -9.64
C GLU A 215 -2.40 8.18 -9.32
N PRO A 216 -1.60 7.76 -10.31
CA PRO A 216 -0.31 7.11 -10.07
C PRO A 216 0.74 8.02 -9.43
N GLN A 217 0.63 9.35 -9.57
CA GLN A 217 1.56 10.30 -8.94
C GLN A 217 1.36 10.39 -7.42
N GLU A 218 0.10 10.39 -6.97
CA GLU A 218 -0.21 10.36 -5.53
C GLU A 218 0.20 9.02 -4.91
N ALA A 219 -0.08 7.92 -5.62
CA ALA A 219 0.40 6.60 -5.23
C ALA A 219 1.92 6.56 -5.13
N ARG A 220 2.63 7.22 -6.04
CA ARG A 220 4.08 7.27 -6.09
C ARG A 220 4.68 7.95 -4.87
N ALA A 221 4.13 9.09 -4.46
CA ALA A 221 4.59 9.83 -3.28
C ALA A 221 4.50 9.00 -1.97
N LEU A 222 3.52 8.09 -1.90
CA LEU A 222 3.36 7.15 -0.80
C LEU A 222 4.29 5.93 -0.93
N ALA A 223 4.38 5.37 -2.14
CA ALA A 223 5.19 4.19 -2.44
C ALA A 223 6.69 4.41 -2.15
N ASP A 224 7.21 5.60 -2.45
CA ASP A 224 8.63 5.92 -2.20
C ASP A 224 9.00 5.96 -0.72
N LYS A 225 8.01 6.04 0.18
CA LYS A 225 8.19 6.01 1.63
C LYS A 225 7.96 4.63 2.25
N LEU A 226 7.66 3.61 1.45
CA LEU A 226 7.48 2.24 1.95
C LEU A 226 8.83 1.59 2.24
N ASP A 227 8.95 0.98 3.43
CA ASP A 227 10.09 0.14 3.78
C ASP A 227 9.85 -1.30 3.30
N LEU A 228 10.46 -1.63 2.15
CA LEU A 228 10.33 -2.95 1.53
C LEU A 228 11.22 -4.03 2.17
N GLY A 229 12.21 -3.64 2.98
CA GLY A 229 13.24 -4.55 3.50
C GLY A 229 12.96 -5.10 4.89
N LYS A 230 12.19 -4.37 5.71
CA LYS A 230 12.05 -4.66 7.15
C LYS A 230 10.75 -5.35 7.56
N GLN A 231 9.89 -5.74 6.62
CA GLN A 231 8.63 -6.42 6.95
C GLN A 231 8.89 -7.87 7.37
N GLN A 232 8.61 -8.22 8.62
CA GLN A 232 8.76 -9.60 9.11
C GLN A 232 7.81 -10.56 8.40
N GLU A 233 6.60 -10.08 8.09
CA GLU A 233 5.54 -10.91 7.51
C GLU A 233 5.67 -10.94 5.96
N PRO A 234 5.81 -12.13 5.35
CA PRO A 234 6.08 -12.27 3.92
C PRO A 234 5.01 -11.64 3.03
N LYS A 235 3.72 -11.83 3.37
CA LYS A 235 2.60 -11.28 2.61
C LYS A 235 2.60 -9.76 2.60
N THR A 236 2.88 -9.12 3.73
CA THR A 236 3.02 -7.66 3.85
C THR A 236 4.17 -7.16 2.99
N ARG A 237 5.32 -7.87 2.99
CA ARG A 237 6.46 -7.52 2.14
C ARG A 237 6.10 -7.54 0.67
N VAL A 238 5.42 -8.61 0.23
CA VAL A 238 4.97 -8.81 -1.14
C VAL A 238 3.93 -7.76 -1.54
N MET A 239 2.99 -7.46 -0.66
CA MET A 239 1.99 -6.41 -0.87
C MET A 239 2.66 -5.05 -1.06
N PHE A 240 3.62 -4.68 -0.21
CA PHE A 240 4.33 -3.41 -0.33
C PHE A 240 5.13 -3.35 -1.64
N ALA A 241 5.83 -4.43 -1.98
CA ALA A 241 6.58 -4.53 -3.22
C ALA A 241 5.68 -4.41 -4.46
N ALA A 242 4.53 -5.09 -4.46
CA ALA A 242 3.58 -5.05 -5.57
C ALA A 242 3.00 -3.63 -5.77
N VAL A 243 2.52 -3.01 -4.69
CA VAL A 243 1.98 -1.64 -4.73
C VAL A 243 3.05 -0.63 -5.16
N ALA A 244 4.26 -0.72 -4.58
CA ALA A 244 5.35 0.17 -4.94
C ALA A 244 5.77 0.01 -6.41
N ALA A 245 5.90 -1.24 -6.87
CA ALA A 245 6.27 -1.55 -8.25
C ALA A 245 5.21 -1.06 -9.25
N GLU A 246 3.92 -1.23 -8.97
CA GLU A 246 2.86 -0.69 -9.83
C GLU A 246 2.95 0.85 -9.92
N ALA A 247 3.13 1.54 -8.79
CA ALA A 247 3.31 2.98 -8.76
C ALA A 247 4.56 3.43 -9.54
N TRP A 248 5.68 2.74 -9.37
CA TRP A 248 6.92 3.01 -10.10
C TRP A 248 6.77 2.79 -11.60
N ALA A 249 6.16 1.69 -12.01
CA ALA A 249 5.92 1.38 -13.42
C ALA A 249 5.05 2.45 -14.10
N ARG A 250 4.00 2.91 -13.42
CA ARG A 250 3.07 3.93 -13.95
C ARG A 250 3.63 5.36 -13.89
N THR A 251 4.80 5.56 -13.30
CA THR A 251 5.49 6.87 -13.17
C THR A 251 6.88 6.89 -13.78
N GLY A 252 7.21 5.93 -14.65
CA GLY A 252 8.44 5.96 -15.45
C GLY A 252 9.64 5.21 -14.86
N LEU A 253 9.51 4.55 -13.71
CA LEU A 253 10.54 3.66 -13.15
C LEU A 253 10.22 2.18 -13.41
N GLY A 254 9.97 1.85 -14.68
CA GLY A 254 9.61 0.49 -15.12
C GLY A 254 10.65 -0.55 -14.74
N GLN A 255 11.94 -0.30 -15.01
CA GLN A 255 12.98 -1.28 -14.70
C GLN A 255 13.09 -1.58 -13.21
N LYS A 256 13.05 -0.53 -12.36
CA LYS A 256 13.03 -0.69 -10.90
C LYS A 256 11.84 -1.55 -10.45
N ALA A 257 10.67 -1.36 -11.07
CA ALA A 257 9.48 -2.16 -10.78
C ALA A 257 9.69 -3.64 -11.17
N VAL A 258 10.26 -3.92 -12.34
CA VAL A 258 10.59 -5.29 -12.79
C VAL A 258 11.56 -5.94 -11.82
N ASP A 259 12.69 -5.29 -11.53
CA ASP A 259 13.73 -5.81 -10.64
C ASP A 259 13.18 -6.15 -9.24
N THR A 260 12.26 -5.31 -8.74
CA THR A 260 11.62 -5.52 -7.44
C THR A 260 10.64 -6.69 -7.45
N LEU A 261 9.83 -6.80 -8.51
CA LEU A 261 8.84 -7.88 -8.63
C LEU A 261 9.50 -9.24 -8.87
N ASP A 262 10.66 -9.28 -9.50
CA ASP A 262 11.43 -10.50 -9.74
C ASP A 262 11.99 -11.14 -8.46
N LEU A 263 11.93 -10.44 -7.33
CA LEU A 263 12.23 -11.02 -6.01
C LEU A 263 11.12 -11.94 -5.48
N PHE A 264 9.94 -11.95 -6.11
CA PHE A 264 8.78 -12.69 -5.65
C PHE A 264 8.24 -13.59 -6.75
N ASN A 265 8.03 -14.87 -6.43
CA ASN A 265 7.40 -15.82 -7.34
C ASN A 265 5.88 -15.83 -7.12
N PRO A 266 5.05 -15.36 -8.09
CA PRO A 266 3.59 -15.36 -7.95
C PRO A 266 2.98 -16.77 -7.88
N GLU A 267 3.70 -17.78 -8.37
CA GLU A 267 3.24 -19.17 -8.39
C GLU A 267 3.58 -19.92 -7.09
N ASP A 268 4.30 -19.28 -6.16
CA ASP A 268 4.55 -19.84 -4.84
C ASP A 268 3.21 -20.01 -4.08
N PRO A 269 2.91 -21.18 -3.48
CA PRO A 269 1.68 -21.39 -2.71
C PRO A 269 1.45 -20.35 -1.61
N GLU A 270 2.53 -19.88 -0.96
CA GLU A 270 2.45 -18.84 0.09
C GLU A 270 1.96 -17.48 -0.45
N MET A 271 2.04 -17.28 -1.77
CA MET A 271 1.62 -16.05 -2.45
C MET A 271 0.23 -16.15 -3.06
N GLY A 272 -0.52 -17.23 -2.78
CA GLY A 272 -1.81 -17.52 -3.42
C GLY A 272 -2.78 -16.33 -3.41
N GLU A 273 -2.95 -15.68 -2.26
CA GLU A 273 -3.83 -14.49 -2.13
C GLU A 273 -3.28 -13.25 -2.83
N MET A 274 -1.96 -13.13 -2.97
CA MET A 274 -1.29 -11.98 -3.61
C MET A 274 -1.03 -12.18 -5.10
N ARG A 275 -1.30 -13.38 -5.63
CA ARG A 275 -0.98 -13.77 -7.01
C ARG A 275 -1.59 -12.83 -8.05
N ALA A 276 -2.87 -12.50 -7.89
CA ALA A 276 -3.55 -11.56 -8.78
C ALA A 276 -2.89 -10.16 -8.75
N GLN A 277 -2.58 -9.64 -7.56
CA GLN A 277 -1.95 -8.33 -7.41
C GLN A 277 -0.51 -8.32 -7.96
N LEU A 278 0.25 -9.41 -7.79
CA LEU A 278 1.59 -9.57 -8.35
C LEU A 278 1.56 -9.59 -9.88
N TRP A 279 0.67 -10.39 -10.50
CA TRP A 279 0.56 -10.43 -11.96
C TRP A 279 0.06 -9.11 -12.53
N ARG A 280 -0.87 -8.43 -11.86
CA ARG A 280 -1.30 -7.07 -12.19
C ARG A 280 -0.12 -6.09 -12.19
N SER A 281 0.66 -6.07 -11.11
CA SER A 281 1.81 -5.17 -10.97
C SER A 281 2.88 -5.46 -12.02
N ARG A 282 3.14 -6.75 -12.31
CA ARG A 282 4.05 -7.20 -13.38
C ARG A 282 3.57 -6.76 -14.76
N ALA A 283 2.27 -6.80 -15.05
CA ALA A 283 1.73 -6.34 -16.33
C ALA A 283 2.04 -4.84 -16.56
N PHE A 284 1.88 -3.99 -15.53
CA PHE A 284 2.30 -2.58 -15.61
C PHE A 284 3.82 -2.44 -15.76
N ALA A 285 4.62 -3.19 -14.99
CA ALA A 285 6.07 -3.12 -15.03
C ALA A 285 6.64 -3.51 -16.41
N TYR A 286 6.18 -4.63 -16.98
CA TYR A 286 6.59 -5.07 -18.32
C TYR A 286 6.12 -4.12 -19.41
N ALA A 287 4.93 -3.53 -19.28
CA ALA A 287 4.48 -2.53 -20.24
C ALA A 287 5.33 -1.26 -20.19
N ALA A 288 5.80 -0.87 -18.99
CA ALA A 288 6.69 0.28 -18.80
C ALA A 288 8.09 0.06 -19.38
N THR A 289 8.55 -1.19 -19.53
CA THR A 289 9.81 -1.55 -20.17
C THR A 289 9.65 -2.05 -21.62
N SER A 290 8.45 -1.95 -22.19
CA SER A 290 8.12 -2.44 -23.53
C SER A 290 8.35 -3.95 -23.74
N ASP A 291 8.34 -4.75 -22.66
CA ASP A 291 8.43 -6.21 -22.72
C ASP A 291 7.07 -6.82 -23.09
N THR A 292 6.81 -6.90 -24.39
CA THR A 292 5.57 -7.48 -24.94
C THR A 292 5.33 -8.92 -24.49
N LYS A 293 6.39 -9.75 -24.39
CA LYS A 293 6.27 -11.14 -23.94
C LYS A 293 5.90 -11.20 -22.46
N GLY A 294 6.54 -10.36 -21.65
CA GLY A 294 6.23 -10.19 -20.23
C GLY A 294 4.78 -9.76 -19.99
N VAL A 295 4.31 -8.76 -20.74
CA VAL A 295 2.91 -8.30 -20.68
C VAL A 295 1.94 -9.43 -21.05
N SER A 296 2.14 -10.09 -22.20
CA SER A 296 1.25 -11.17 -22.65
C SER A 296 1.20 -12.31 -21.63
N ARG A 297 2.34 -12.70 -21.06
CA ARG A 297 2.41 -13.71 -19.99
C ARG A 297 1.62 -13.27 -18.75
N ALA A 298 1.84 -12.05 -18.27
CA ALA A 298 1.17 -11.55 -17.06
C ALA A 298 -0.35 -11.47 -17.24
N LEU A 299 -0.82 -10.99 -18.40
CA LEU A 299 -2.25 -10.91 -18.70
C LEU A 299 -2.89 -12.29 -18.88
N LYS A 300 -2.21 -13.25 -19.51
CA LYS A 300 -2.70 -14.63 -19.58
C LYS A 300 -2.85 -15.24 -18.19
N LYS A 301 -1.88 -15.03 -17.31
CA LYS A 301 -1.95 -15.48 -15.91
C LYS A 301 -3.10 -14.83 -15.15
N LEU A 302 -3.38 -13.55 -15.35
CA LEU A 302 -4.56 -12.90 -14.79
C LEU A 302 -5.86 -13.50 -15.34
N ALA A 303 -5.91 -13.80 -16.63
CA ALA A 303 -7.07 -14.42 -17.27
C ALA A 303 -7.35 -15.83 -16.76
N GLU A 304 -6.30 -16.62 -16.52
CA GLU A 304 -6.37 -17.95 -15.90
C GLU A 304 -6.97 -17.89 -14.48
N LEU A 305 -6.65 -16.84 -13.71
CA LEU A 305 -7.20 -16.66 -12.36
C LEU A 305 -8.67 -16.22 -12.40
N ASN A 306 -8.95 -15.14 -13.13
CA ASN A 306 -10.29 -14.67 -13.39
C ASN A 306 -10.23 -13.68 -14.56
N PRO A 307 -10.89 -13.96 -15.68
CA PRO A 307 -10.85 -13.07 -16.84
C PRO A 307 -11.38 -11.65 -16.60
N HIS A 308 -12.24 -11.44 -15.60
CA HIS A 308 -12.73 -10.11 -15.23
C HIS A 308 -11.61 -9.21 -14.68
N LEU A 309 -10.51 -9.79 -14.18
CA LEU A 309 -9.32 -9.03 -13.79
C LEU A 309 -8.67 -8.31 -14.97
N LEU A 310 -9.00 -8.67 -16.22
CA LEU A 310 -8.53 -7.93 -17.39
C LEU A 310 -9.30 -6.64 -17.64
N ALA A 311 -10.52 -6.51 -17.11
CA ALA A 311 -11.38 -5.35 -17.35
C ALA A 311 -10.70 -4.04 -16.89
N MET A 312 -9.88 -4.10 -15.85
CA MET A 312 -9.15 -2.94 -15.36
C MET A 312 -8.10 -2.40 -16.34
N PHE A 313 -7.69 -3.17 -17.36
CA PHE A 313 -6.73 -2.73 -18.36
C PHE A 313 -7.38 -2.14 -19.61
N VAL A 314 -8.71 -2.15 -19.69
CA VAL A 314 -9.46 -1.80 -20.90
C VAL A 314 -10.27 -0.53 -20.63
N GLY A 315 -10.05 0.52 -21.42
CA GLY A 315 -10.87 1.73 -21.39
C GLY A 315 -10.72 2.61 -20.14
N GLN A 316 -9.74 2.36 -19.26
CA GLN A 316 -9.43 3.33 -18.21
C GLN A 316 -8.49 4.43 -18.70
N LYS A 317 -8.62 5.59 -18.06
CA LYS A 317 -7.75 6.75 -18.31
C LYS A 317 -6.34 6.44 -17.79
N LYS A 318 -5.31 6.90 -18.52
CA LYS A 318 -3.88 6.79 -18.13
C LYS A 318 -3.36 5.35 -18.01
N ILE A 319 -3.86 4.43 -18.84
CA ILE A 319 -3.26 3.10 -19.02
C ILE A 319 -2.21 3.16 -20.13
N ASN A 320 -1.17 2.33 -20.01
CA ASN A 320 -0.16 2.17 -21.06
C ASN A 320 -0.82 1.61 -22.35
N PRO A 321 -0.69 2.27 -23.51
CA PRO A 321 -1.34 1.84 -24.76
C PRO A 321 -1.04 0.39 -25.17
N LEU A 322 0.18 -0.09 -24.90
CA LEU A 322 0.59 -1.46 -25.19
C LEU A 322 -0.18 -2.45 -24.32
N LEU A 323 -0.32 -2.14 -23.03
CA LEU A 323 -1.05 -2.95 -22.06
C LEU A 323 -2.54 -3.04 -22.40
N GLU A 324 -3.16 -1.90 -22.75
CA GLU A 324 -4.56 -1.86 -23.14
C GLU A 324 -4.82 -2.67 -24.42
N ARG A 325 -3.94 -2.56 -25.43
CA ARG A 325 -4.08 -3.29 -26.69
C ARG A 325 -4.04 -4.81 -26.45
N GLU A 326 -3.07 -5.29 -25.70
CA GLU A 326 -2.92 -6.72 -25.41
C GLU A 326 -4.10 -7.24 -24.57
N ALA A 327 -4.52 -6.49 -23.55
CA ALA A 327 -5.68 -6.85 -22.73
C ALA A 327 -6.96 -6.95 -23.57
N LYS A 328 -7.23 -5.96 -24.45
CA LYS A 328 -8.37 -5.99 -25.38
C LYS A 328 -8.35 -7.25 -26.26
N GLN A 329 -7.20 -7.60 -26.82
CA GLN A 329 -7.08 -8.79 -27.67
C GLN A 329 -7.40 -10.08 -26.89
N ILE A 330 -6.94 -10.21 -25.65
CA ILE A 330 -7.23 -11.38 -24.82
C ILE A 330 -8.71 -11.43 -24.45
N VAL A 331 -9.30 -10.33 -23.99
CA VAL A 331 -10.73 -10.28 -23.62
C VAL A 331 -11.63 -10.57 -24.83
N MET A 332 -11.28 -10.08 -26.03
CA MET A 332 -12.01 -10.41 -27.27
C MET A 332 -11.96 -11.91 -27.59
N LYS A 333 -10.79 -12.55 -27.43
CA LYS A 333 -10.64 -14.01 -27.64
C LYS A 333 -11.43 -14.84 -26.64
N LEU A 334 -11.59 -14.35 -25.41
CA LEU A 334 -12.34 -15.03 -24.35
C LEU A 334 -13.86 -14.82 -24.47
N GLY A 335 -14.34 -13.93 -25.35
CA GLY A 335 -15.78 -13.69 -25.55
C GLY A 335 -16.48 -12.93 -24.42
N ILE A 336 -15.72 -12.26 -23.55
CA ILE A 336 -16.23 -11.63 -22.30
C ILE A 336 -16.68 -10.18 -22.53
N VAL A 337 -16.39 -9.60 -23.69
CA VAL A 337 -16.93 -8.28 -24.04
C VAL A 337 -18.42 -8.43 -24.42
N PRO A 338 -19.36 -7.77 -23.71
CA PRO A 338 -20.72 -7.67 -24.21
C PRO A 338 -20.68 -6.96 -25.56
N ARG A 339 -21.10 -7.65 -26.63
CA ARG A 339 -21.16 -7.08 -27.98
C ARG A 339 -21.99 -5.80 -27.90
N LYS A 340 -21.40 -4.68 -28.30
CA LYS A 340 -22.12 -3.41 -28.46
C LYS A 340 -23.22 -3.67 -29.49
N MET A 341 -24.46 -3.92 -29.06
CA MET A 341 -25.61 -3.97 -29.95
C MET A 341 -25.79 -2.56 -30.51
N VAL A 342 -25.26 -2.34 -31.71
CA VAL A 342 -25.59 -1.16 -32.49
C VAL A 342 -27.07 -1.33 -32.85
N ARG A 343 -27.96 -0.63 -32.14
CA ARG A 343 -29.34 -0.44 -32.61
C ARG A 343 -29.22 0.32 -33.93
N GLN A 344 -29.25 -0.43 -35.03
CA GLN A 344 -29.43 0.12 -36.36
C GLN A 344 -30.81 0.80 -36.31
N LYS A 345 -30.82 2.15 -36.35
CA LYS A 345 -32.07 2.88 -36.55
C LYS A 345 -32.58 2.44 -37.93
N MET A 346 -33.68 1.71 -37.92
CA MET A 346 -34.50 1.49 -39.12
C MET A 346 -35.19 2.79 -39.51
#